data_AF-K6BZE2-F1
#
_entry.id   AF-K6BZE2-F1
#
_cell.length_a   1.000
_cell.length_b   1.000
_cell.length_c   1.000
_cell.angle_alpha   90.00
_cell.angle_beta   90.00
_cell.angle_gamma   90.00
#
_symmetry.space_group_name_H-M   'P 1'
#
loop_
_entity.id
_entity.type
_entity.pdbx_description
1 polymer ?
#
loop_
_entity_poly.entity_id
_entity_poly.type
_entity_poly.pdbx_seq_one_letter_code
_entity_poly.pdbx_strand_id
1 'polypeptide(L)'
;MSGKLIIIGFGPGSVKHFTERAKEGIAESDCILGYKTYVDLIEDLITDQEIISTGMSEEVARAQAAVRLAEEGRKVAVISSGDAGVYGMAGLIYEVLAEKGWKAENGVEVEVIPGISAINSCASLLGAPVMHDSCTISLSDHLTPWEIIAKRVEAAAFADFVIALYNPKSGRRTRQIEEAQKILLKYREPNTPVGLVKSAYRERESVVVTTLGEMLEHEIGMLSTVIIGNSSTFIYEGKIITPRGYQRKYSLDTEEQRLKLHERLQKENEPWALHGGKNNETTLSIAEEALNKLNKQVATNFENIFEVAVSPGVANKNFTPQQMMTLAEVVGDNGTIQYSTDHQIHLTIPTSDPDEIIEKLRNSGLSLSPVGDVLTVKACDFCDGEKKDAIPIAEELHKKLGGIDLPKELKLGINGCGMACYGAVKEDIGLVHRQGKFDLFIGAKPVGRTAHAGQIVEEGIEPSKVVKIIEEIINEYKEKGHPGERFFKFFKRVKAVRGYGYKDFTPKMEIAAAPCGD
;
A
#
# COMPACT_ATOMS: atom_id res chain seq x y z
N MET A 1 27.99 -19.65 29.74
CA MET A 1 26.75 -19.35 28.99
C MET A 1 27.03 -18.08 28.19
N SER A 2 26.53 -17.98 26.96
CA SER A 2 26.59 -16.71 26.21
C SER A 2 25.63 -15.72 26.86
N GLY A 3 26.07 -14.50 27.14
CA GLY A 3 25.21 -13.46 27.70
C GLY A 3 24.24 -12.91 26.66
N LYS A 4 23.32 -12.05 27.12
CA LYS A 4 22.23 -11.50 26.29
C LYS A 4 21.94 -10.05 26.67
N LEU A 5 21.76 -9.20 25.67
CA LEU A 5 21.25 -7.83 25.81
C LEU A 5 19.76 -7.82 25.47
N ILE A 6 18.93 -7.45 26.43
CA ILE A 6 17.48 -7.35 26.29
C ILE A 6 17.11 -5.87 26.41
N ILE A 7 16.85 -5.20 25.29
CA ILE A 7 16.59 -3.77 25.23
C ILE A 7 15.07 -3.56 25.25
N ILE A 8 14.52 -3.11 26.37
CA ILE A 8 13.10 -3.20 26.68
C ILE A 8 12.44 -1.82 26.59
N GLY A 9 11.51 -1.65 25.65
CA GLY A 9 10.49 -0.61 25.72
C GLY A 9 9.30 -1.10 26.56
N PHE A 10 9.12 -0.57 27.76
CA PHE A 10 8.00 -1.00 28.63
C PHE A 10 6.71 -0.21 28.40
N GLY A 11 6.69 0.77 27.49
CA GLY A 11 5.50 1.58 27.23
C GLY A 11 5.29 2.73 28.24
N PRO A 12 4.06 3.20 28.46
CA PRO A 12 3.80 4.46 29.16
C PRO A 12 4.09 4.42 30.67
N GLY A 13 4.36 3.26 31.27
CA GLY A 13 4.69 3.14 32.71
C GLY A 13 3.56 2.60 33.59
N SER A 14 2.40 2.28 33.02
CA SER A 14 1.40 1.44 33.69
C SER A 14 1.59 -0.02 33.29
N VAL A 15 1.62 -0.92 34.27
CA VAL A 15 1.77 -2.38 34.05
C VAL A 15 0.72 -2.95 33.09
N LYS A 16 -0.48 -2.35 33.02
CA LYS A 16 -1.55 -2.76 32.09
C LYS A 16 -1.20 -2.53 30.61
N HIS A 17 -0.28 -1.63 30.34
CA HIS A 17 0.17 -1.27 28.99
C HIS A 17 1.53 -1.87 28.64
N PHE A 18 2.08 -2.75 29.48
CA PHE A 18 3.30 -3.47 29.18
C PHE A 18 2.96 -4.63 28.26
N THR A 19 3.77 -4.82 27.21
CA THR A 19 3.67 -6.03 26.40
C THR A 19 4.08 -7.23 27.24
N GLU A 20 3.53 -8.41 26.94
CA GLU A 20 3.88 -9.61 27.70
C GLU A 20 5.38 -9.92 27.57
N ARG A 21 5.93 -9.74 26.37
CA ARG A 21 7.37 -9.92 26.11
C ARG A 21 8.24 -9.00 26.98
N ALA A 22 7.80 -7.76 27.25
CA ALA A 22 8.54 -6.85 28.13
C ALA A 22 8.61 -7.35 29.58
N LYS A 23 7.52 -7.92 30.10
CA LYS A 23 7.50 -8.52 31.45
C LYS A 23 8.39 -9.74 31.53
N GLU A 24 8.32 -10.62 30.54
CA GLU A 24 9.18 -11.79 30.43
C GLU A 24 10.67 -11.39 30.36
N GLY A 25 10.99 -10.34 29.59
CA GLY A 25 12.35 -9.82 29.44
C GLY A 25 12.94 -9.26 30.74
N ILE A 26 12.11 -8.62 31.57
CA ILE A 26 12.51 -8.19 32.92
C ILE A 26 12.72 -9.41 33.81
N ALA A 27 11.77 -10.34 33.83
CA ALA A 27 11.81 -11.52 34.70
C ALA A 27 12.98 -12.46 34.40
N GLU A 28 13.42 -12.58 33.14
CA GLU A 28 14.52 -13.48 32.76
C GLU A 28 15.92 -12.86 32.90
N SER A 29 16.01 -11.57 33.24
CA SER A 29 17.27 -10.83 33.32
C SER A 29 18.00 -11.04 34.66
N ASP A 30 19.32 -11.07 34.64
CA ASP A 30 20.16 -11.12 35.85
C ASP A 30 20.39 -9.72 36.43
N CYS A 31 20.33 -8.69 35.59
CA CYS A 31 20.42 -7.28 36.01
C CYS A 31 19.59 -6.36 35.12
N ILE A 32 19.17 -5.26 35.74
CA ILE A 32 18.35 -4.21 35.13
C ILE A 32 19.11 -2.90 35.15
N LEU A 33 19.33 -2.32 33.97
CA LEU A 33 19.94 -1.02 33.76
C LEU A 33 18.90 -0.01 33.30
N GLY A 34 18.74 1.06 34.07
CA GLY A 34 17.79 2.12 33.78
C GLY A 34 18.07 3.37 34.58
N TYR A 35 17.41 4.47 34.22
CA TYR A 35 17.36 5.63 35.11
C TYR A 35 16.39 5.36 36.27
N LYS A 36 16.67 5.94 37.45
CA LYS A 36 15.91 5.70 38.68
C LYS A 36 14.38 5.76 38.50
N THR A 37 13.87 6.82 37.87
CA THR A 37 12.42 6.97 37.65
C THR A 37 11.81 5.88 36.77
N TYR A 38 12.59 5.21 35.91
CA TYR A 38 12.09 4.09 35.11
C TYR A 38 12.11 2.79 35.91
N VAL A 39 13.12 2.61 36.76
CA VAL A 39 13.19 1.49 37.71
C VAL A 39 12.00 1.56 38.67
N ASP A 40 11.69 2.74 39.21
CA ASP A 40 10.54 2.95 40.10
C ASP A 40 9.19 2.56 39.45
N LEU A 41 9.07 2.66 38.12
CA LEU A 41 7.83 2.30 37.39
C LEU A 41 7.65 0.80 37.16
N ILE A 42 8.72 0.01 37.33
CA ILE A 42 8.70 -1.44 37.14
C ILE A 42 8.97 -2.18 38.44
N GLU A 43 9.01 -1.49 39.59
CA GLU A 43 9.39 -2.04 40.89
C GLU A 43 8.60 -3.32 41.23
N ASP A 44 7.30 -3.35 40.93
CA ASP A 44 6.42 -4.52 41.14
C ASP A 44 6.81 -5.77 40.31
N LEU A 45 7.63 -5.60 39.28
CA LEU A 45 8.13 -6.69 38.41
C LEU A 45 9.55 -7.13 38.77
N ILE A 46 10.23 -6.40 39.66
CA ILE A 46 11.58 -6.72 40.10
C ILE A 46 11.48 -7.70 41.27
N THR A 47 12.24 -8.79 41.17
CA THR A 47 12.36 -9.83 42.19
C THR A 47 13.77 -9.82 42.80
N ASP A 48 14.71 -10.44 42.12
CA ASP A 48 16.06 -10.77 42.58
C ASP A 48 17.16 -10.17 41.68
N GLN A 49 16.77 -9.43 40.65
CA GLN A 49 17.70 -8.83 39.69
C GLN A 49 18.56 -7.73 40.34
N GLU A 50 19.83 -7.66 39.95
CA GLU A 50 20.70 -6.55 40.34
C GLU A 50 20.30 -5.27 39.61
N ILE A 51 19.99 -4.20 40.35
CA ILE A 51 19.63 -2.90 39.79
C ILE A 51 20.88 -2.03 39.65
N ILE A 52 21.19 -1.63 38.42
CA ILE A 52 22.26 -0.67 38.12
C ILE A 52 21.63 0.62 37.60
N SER A 53 21.40 1.56 38.53
CA SER A 53 20.81 2.86 38.21
C SER A 53 21.89 3.91 37.94
N THR A 54 21.85 4.54 36.76
CA THR A 54 22.71 5.69 36.40
C THR A 54 21.91 6.99 36.33
N GLY A 55 22.58 8.14 36.29
CA GLY A 55 21.91 9.44 36.12
C GLY A 55 21.28 9.63 34.73
N MET A 56 20.46 10.68 34.56
CA MET A 56 19.75 10.97 33.30
C MET A 56 20.69 11.35 32.13
N SER A 57 21.90 11.86 32.41
CA SER A 57 22.87 12.29 31.38
C SER A 57 23.98 11.27 31.09
N GLU A 58 23.84 10.05 31.57
CA GLU A 58 24.86 8.99 31.49
C GLU A 58 24.43 7.86 30.55
N GLU A 59 23.68 8.18 29.48
CA GLU A 59 23.13 7.18 28.56
C GLU A 59 24.25 6.39 27.85
N VAL A 60 25.33 7.05 27.42
CA VAL A 60 26.50 6.39 26.83
C VAL A 60 27.18 5.44 27.84
N ALA A 61 27.38 5.90 29.07
CA ALA A 61 27.98 5.07 30.12
C ALA A 61 27.10 3.85 30.45
N ARG A 62 25.77 4.02 30.44
CA ARG A 62 24.78 2.94 30.62
C ARG A 62 24.86 1.93 29.48
N ALA A 63 24.92 2.38 28.22
CA ALA A 63 25.07 1.50 27.07
C ALA A 63 26.38 0.71 27.13
N GLN A 64 27.49 1.37 27.45
CA GLN A 64 28.79 0.72 27.62
C GLN A 64 28.78 -0.31 28.76
N ALA A 65 28.15 0.01 29.90
CA ALA A 65 28.01 -0.92 31.02
C ALA A 65 27.16 -2.14 30.64
N ALA A 66 26.04 -1.93 29.94
CA ALA A 66 25.19 -3.02 29.49
C ALA A 66 25.95 -4.01 28.61
N VAL A 67 26.67 -3.50 27.60
CA VAL A 67 27.43 -4.34 26.67
C VAL A 67 28.53 -5.12 27.40
N ARG A 68 29.28 -4.49 28.33
CA ARG A 68 30.31 -5.18 29.12
C ARG A 68 29.72 -6.34 29.94
N LEU A 69 28.63 -6.09 30.67
CA LEU A 69 28.00 -7.10 31.52
C LEU A 69 27.45 -8.28 30.69
N ALA A 70 26.95 -8.01 29.50
CA ALA A 70 26.48 -9.06 28.62
C ALA A 70 27.64 -9.86 27.99
N GLU A 71 28.77 -9.22 27.69
CA GLU A 71 30.02 -9.90 27.27
C GLU A 71 30.58 -10.80 28.39
N GLU A 72 30.36 -10.44 29.67
CA GLU A 72 30.70 -11.26 30.84
C GLU A 72 29.76 -12.48 31.01
N GLY A 73 28.76 -12.63 30.14
CA GLY A 73 27.86 -13.79 30.13
C GLY A 73 26.52 -13.58 30.85
N ARG A 74 26.21 -12.36 31.30
CA ARG A 74 24.96 -12.03 31.98
C ARG A 74 23.83 -11.75 30.99
N LYS A 75 22.59 -11.96 31.43
CA LYS A 75 21.37 -11.46 30.79
C LYS A 75 21.06 -10.07 31.33
N VAL A 76 21.20 -9.07 30.48
CA VAL A 76 21.14 -7.66 30.86
C VAL A 76 19.89 -7.02 30.26
N ALA A 77 18.95 -6.62 31.11
CA ALA A 77 17.79 -5.82 30.70
C ALA A 77 18.16 -4.33 30.71
N VAL A 78 18.04 -3.66 29.57
CA VAL A 78 18.17 -2.21 29.47
C VAL A 78 16.80 -1.60 29.21
N ILE A 79 16.24 -0.93 30.21
CA ILE A 79 14.86 -0.46 30.17
C ILE A 79 14.74 0.98 29.64
N SER A 80 13.70 1.21 28.82
CA SER A 80 13.32 2.50 28.27
C SER A 80 11.81 2.70 28.41
N SER A 81 11.39 3.88 28.87
CA SER A 81 9.98 4.28 28.83
C SER A 81 9.54 4.46 27.38
N GLY A 82 8.30 4.09 27.08
CA GLY A 82 7.79 4.08 25.71
C GLY A 82 8.39 2.93 24.91
N ASP A 83 8.91 3.25 23.73
CA ASP A 83 9.62 2.29 22.88
C ASP A 83 11.14 2.49 22.97
N ALA A 84 11.91 1.41 23.01
CA ALA A 84 13.37 1.50 23.12
C ALA A 84 14.06 2.10 21.88
N GLY A 85 13.41 2.03 20.71
CA GLY A 85 13.88 2.61 19.46
C GLY A 85 13.50 4.08 19.27
N VAL A 86 12.53 4.61 20.02
CA VAL A 86 12.07 6.00 19.88
C VAL A 86 12.68 6.87 20.98
N TYR A 87 13.80 7.53 20.67
CA TYR A 87 14.58 8.34 21.62
C TYR A 87 15.00 7.57 22.88
N GLY A 88 15.12 6.23 22.79
CA GLY A 88 15.50 5.33 23.87
C GLY A 88 16.91 4.77 23.72
N MET A 89 17.19 3.67 24.43
CA MET A 89 18.54 3.10 24.55
C MET A 89 18.98 2.23 23.37
N ALA A 90 18.08 1.80 22.48
CA ALA A 90 18.42 0.83 21.42
C ALA A 90 19.50 1.37 20.46
N GLY A 91 19.35 2.62 20.01
CA GLY A 91 20.32 3.25 19.10
C GLY A 91 21.72 3.33 19.72
N LEU A 92 21.82 3.83 20.96
CA LEU A 92 23.10 3.95 21.68
C LEU A 92 23.77 2.58 21.92
N ILE A 93 22.99 1.53 22.22
CA ILE A 93 23.55 0.19 22.39
C ILE A 93 24.13 -0.32 21.06
N TYR A 94 23.41 -0.15 19.95
CA TYR A 94 23.93 -0.54 18.64
C TYR A 94 25.16 0.28 18.23
N GLU A 95 25.23 1.57 18.57
CA GLU A 95 26.43 2.40 18.34
C GLU A 95 27.65 1.83 19.09
N VAL A 96 27.50 1.51 20.38
CA VAL A 96 28.58 0.90 21.19
C VAL A 96 28.98 -0.48 20.66
N LEU A 97 28.01 -1.31 20.26
CA LEU A 97 28.28 -2.62 19.66
C LEU A 97 29.03 -2.48 18.32
N ALA A 98 28.63 -1.53 17.48
CA ALA A 98 29.28 -1.25 16.21
C ALA A 98 30.72 -0.78 16.39
N GLU A 99 30.97 0.12 17.36
CA GLU A 99 32.32 0.59 17.72
C GLU A 99 33.23 -0.57 18.15
N LYS A 100 32.67 -1.56 18.86
CA LYS A 100 33.37 -2.78 19.29
C LYS A 100 33.52 -3.85 18.20
N GLY A 101 32.99 -3.62 16.99
CA GLY A 101 33.03 -4.60 15.90
C GLY A 101 32.18 -5.84 16.13
N TRP A 102 31.09 -5.71 16.91
CA TRP A 102 30.13 -6.78 17.16
C TRP A 102 29.55 -7.33 15.85
N LYS A 103 29.33 -8.65 15.82
CA LYS A 103 28.62 -9.34 14.74
C LYS A 103 27.52 -10.22 15.33
N ALA A 104 26.36 -10.23 14.68
CA ALA A 104 25.20 -10.99 15.14
C ALA A 104 25.45 -12.51 15.24
N GLU A 105 26.34 -13.06 14.42
CA GLU A 105 26.59 -14.52 14.34
C GLU A 105 27.40 -15.08 15.51
N ASN A 106 28.31 -14.28 16.09
CA ASN A 106 29.28 -14.75 17.09
C ASN A 106 29.43 -13.83 18.30
N GLY A 107 28.72 -12.71 18.33
CA GLY A 107 28.67 -11.79 19.45
C GLY A 107 27.59 -12.17 20.47
N VAL A 108 27.44 -11.30 21.48
CA VAL A 108 26.34 -11.34 22.45
C VAL A 108 25.00 -11.29 21.71
N GLU A 109 24.02 -12.07 22.17
CA GLU A 109 22.65 -12.03 21.64
C GLU A 109 22.01 -10.68 21.97
N VAL A 110 21.42 -10.00 20.98
CA VAL A 110 20.77 -8.70 21.17
C VAL A 110 19.31 -8.80 20.74
N GLU A 111 18.41 -8.43 21.64
CA GLU A 111 16.98 -8.41 21.39
C GLU A 111 16.41 -7.04 21.75
N VAL A 112 15.63 -6.45 20.85
CA VAL A 112 14.86 -5.22 21.10
C VAL A 112 13.40 -5.60 21.28
N ILE A 113 12.85 -5.34 22.46
CA ILE A 113 11.45 -5.59 22.79
C ILE A 113 10.66 -4.28 22.62
N PRO A 114 9.64 -4.25 21.74
CA PRO A 114 8.90 -3.04 21.46
C PRO A 114 7.97 -2.67 22.61
N GLY A 115 7.74 -1.36 22.76
CA GLY A 115 6.83 -0.78 23.74
C GLY A 115 5.89 0.26 23.12
N ILE A 116 4.79 0.56 23.81
CA ILE A 116 3.85 1.58 23.33
C ILE A 116 4.46 2.96 23.52
N SER A 117 4.88 3.59 22.43
CA SER A 117 5.53 4.91 22.46
C SER A 117 4.59 6.03 22.95
N ALA A 118 5.17 7.17 23.33
CA ALA A 118 4.42 8.28 23.93
C ALA A 118 3.38 8.86 22.94
N ILE A 119 3.70 8.90 21.65
CA ILE A 119 2.77 9.34 20.60
C ILE A 119 1.46 8.53 20.62
N ASN A 120 1.54 7.20 20.67
CA ASN A 120 0.36 6.33 20.69
C ASN A 120 -0.35 6.38 22.05
N SER A 121 0.41 6.37 23.14
CA SER A 121 -0.13 6.45 24.50
C SER A 121 -0.93 7.74 24.70
N CYS A 122 -0.37 8.89 24.33
CA CYS A 122 -1.03 10.19 24.45
C CYS A 122 -2.18 10.33 23.46
N ALA A 123 -2.03 9.85 22.21
CA ALA A 123 -3.10 9.88 21.23
C ALA A 123 -4.36 9.15 21.71
N SER A 124 -4.20 7.98 22.36
CA SER A 124 -5.33 7.20 22.88
C SER A 124 -6.15 7.93 23.95
N LEU A 125 -5.52 8.83 24.71
CA LEU A 125 -6.20 9.67 25.70
C LEU A 125 -6.93 10.87 25.06
N LEU A 126 -6.41 11.35 23.93
CA LEU A 126 -6.91 12.52 23.18
C LEU A 126 -8.01 12.18 22.17
N GLY A 127 -8.09 10.94 21.68
CA GLY A 127 -9.04 10.52 20.64
C GLY A 127 -8.33 9.77 19.51
N ALA A 128 -8.35 10.34 18.30
CA ALA A 128 -7.68 9.80 17.12
C ALA A 128 -6.83 10.85 16.39
N PRO A 129 -5.88 11.54 17.07
CA PRO A 129 -5.12 12.62 16.45
C PRO A 129 -4.05 12.13 15.45
N VAL A 130 -3.60 10.87 15.51
CA VAL A 130 -2.48 10.34 14.70
C VAL A 130 -2.93 9.36 13.61
N MET A 131 -4.16 9.53 13.11
CA MET A 131 -4.76 8.62 12.13
C MET A 131 -4.30 8.88 10.68
N HIS A 132 -3.66 10.02 10.41
CA HIS A 132 -3.04 10.36 9.13
C HIS A 132 -1.51 10.44 9.29
N ASP A 133 -0.79 10.72 8.20
CA ASP A 133 0.65 10.96 8.18
C ASP A 133 1.09 11.81 9.37
N SER A 134 2.00 11.25 10.17
CA SER A 134 2.48 11.86 11.40
C SER A 134 3.97 11.71 11.56
N CYS A 135 4.59 12.62 12.29
CA CYS A 135 6.00 12.56 12.62
C CYS A 135 6.24 12.86 14.11
N THR A 136 7.35 12.34 14.63
CA THR A 136 7.82 12.62 15.98
C THR A 136 9.07 13.49 15.92
N ILE A 137 9.11 14.56 16.70
CA ILE A 137 10.26 15.47 16.76
C ILE A 137 10.63 15.73 18.22
N SER A 138 11.87 15.46 18.60
CA SER A 138 12.41 15.85 19.91
C SER A 138 12.89 17.29 19.86
N LEU A 139 12.47 18.11 20.83
CA LEU A 139 12.96 19.49 21.00
C LEU A 139 14.22 19.58 21.88
N SER A 140 14.84 18.44 22.19
CA SER A 140 16.12 18.41 22.93
C SER A 140 17.28 18.72 22.01
N ASP A 141 17.96 19.83 22.27
CA ASP A 141 19.16 20.30 21.57
C ASP A 141 20.48 19.76 22.15
N HIS A 142 20.41 18.87 23.14
CA HIS A 142 21.59 18.32 23.82
C HIS A 142 22.57 17.60 22.87
N LEU A 143 22.05 16.83 21.91
CA LEU A 143 22.84 16.09 20.92
C LEU A 143 22.58 16.55 19.48
N THR A 144 21.64 17.45 19.26
CA THR A 144 21.24 17.90 17.93
C THR A 144 21.12 19.42 17.93
N PRO A 145 21.89 20.15 17.09
CA PRO A 145 21.79 21.61 17.02
C PRO A 145 20.36 22.09 16.77
N TRP A 146 19.98 23.20 17.41
CA TRP A 146 18.64 23.77 17.31
C TRP A 146 18.24 24.06 15.87
N GLU A 147 19.16 24.52 15.03
CA GLU A 147 18.92 24.86 13.63
C GLU A 147 18.41 23.66 12.83
N ILE A 148 18.90 22.46 13.15
CA ILE A 148 18.45 21.20 12.52
C ILE A 148 17.05 20.82 13.03
N ILE A 149 16.80 20.99 14.32
CA ILE A 149 15.48 20.73 14.93
C ILE A 149 14.44 21.68 14.34
N ALA A 150 14.72 22.97 14.30
CA ALA A 150 13.86 24.00 13.71
C ALA A 150 13.54 23.69 12.23
N LYS A 151 14.56 23.28 11.44
CA LYS A 151 14.35 22.84 10.06
C LYS A 151 13.41 21.63 9.96
N ARG A 152 13.49 20.67 10.88
CA ARG A 152 12.58 19.50 10.91
C ARG A 152 11.16 19.91 11.27
N VAL A 153 10.98 20.81 12.24
CA VAL A 153 9.67 21.35 12.61
C VAL A 153 9.06 22.10 11.42
N GLU A 154 9.83 22.97 10.76
CA GLU A 154 9.39 23.72 9.58
C GLU A 154 9.01 22.81 8.42
N ALA A 155 9.83 21.80 8.12
CA ALA A 155 9.51 20.83 7.07
C ALA A 155 8.24 20.01 7.38
N ALA A 156 8.06 19.59 8.63
CA ALA A 156 6.85 18.88 9.05
C ALA A 156 5.59 19.77 9.05
N ALA A 157 5.77 21.06 9.36
CA ALA A 157 4.71 22.07 9.27
C ALA A 157 4.29 22.27 7.81
N PHE A 158 5.26 22.50 6.93
CA PHE A 158 5.08 22.69 5.48
C PHE A 158 4.44 21.46 4.80
N ALA A 159 4.82 20.25 5.20
CA ALA A 159 4.26 19.01 4.67
C ALA A 159 2.92 18.60 5.30
N ASP A 160 2.35 19.43 6.18
CA ASP A 160 1.06 19.22 6.86
C ASP A 160 0.94 17.87 7.63
N PHE A 161 2.03 17.43 8.27
CA PHE A 161 2.00 16.23 9.13
C PHE A 161 1.32 16.50 10.48
N VAL A 162 0.68 15.49 11.07
CA VAL A 162 0.44 15.54 12.52
C VAL A 162 1.79 15.46 13.24
N ILE A 163 2.05 16.34 14.20
CA ILE A 163 3.37 16.42 14.85
C ILE A 163 3.24 16.05 16.33
N ALA A 164 4.01 15.05 16.76
CA ALA A 164 4.20 14.74 18.18
C ALA A 164 5.56 15.27 18.65
N LEU A 165 5.55 16.29 19.50
CA LEU A 165 6.75 16.87 20.09
C LEU A 165 7.14 16.11 21.37
N TYR A 166 8.36 15.58 21.35
CA TYR A 166 9.02 14.94 22.48
C TYR A 166 9.97 15.92 23.17
N ASN A 167 10.21 15.70 24.46
CA ASN A 167 11.08 16.54 25.27
C ASN A 167 10.79 18.05 25.13
N PRO A 168 9.51 18.47 25.15
CA PRO A 168 9.11 19.78 24.65
C PRO A 168 9.66 20.93 25.50
N LYS A 169 9.78 20.73 26.82
CA LYS A 169 10.27 21.74 27.75
C LYS A 169 11.02 21.08 28.91
N SER A 170 12.02 21.76 29.46
CA SER A 170 12.68 21.39 30.73
C SER A 170 13.03 22.66 31.51
N GLY A 171 13.59 22.51 32.73
CA GLY A 171 14.03 23.66 33.52
C GLY A 171 15.10 24.52 32.82
N ARG A 172 15.88 23.94 31.90
CA ARG A 172 16.89 24.64 31.08
C ARG A 172 16.39 24.97 29.67
N ARG A 173 15.51 24.13 29.11
CA ARG A 173 14.96 24.26 27.74
C ARG A 173 13.58 24.87 27.81
N THR A 174 13.50 26.20 27.79
CA THR A 174 12.22 26.92 27.87
C THR A 174 11.78 27.53 26.55
N ARG A 175 12.73 27.93 25.70
CA ARG A 175 12.48 28.68 24.46
C ARG A 175 12.09 27.81 23.27
N GLN A 176 12.53 26.56 23.22
CA GLN A 176 12.38 25.68 22.05
C GLN A 176 10.90 25.45 21.68
N ILE A 177 10.02 25.25 22.66
CA ILE A 177 8.59 25.07 22.42
C ILE A 177 7.92 26.34 21.88
N GLU A 178 8.37 27.51 22.33
CA GLU A 178 7.85 28.81 21.87
C GLU A 178 8.27 29.07 20.42
N GLU A 179 9.52 28.78 20.08
CA GLU A 179 10.02 28.92 18.70
C GLU A 179 9.39 27.87 17.78
N ALA A 180 9.17 26.64 18.25
CA ALA A 180 8.44 25.63 17.49
C ALA A 180 7.00 26.08 17.19
N GLN A 181 6.28 26.64 18.17
CA GLN A 181 4.95 27.22 17.96
C GLN A 181 4.98 28.34 16.92
N LYS A 182 5.94 29.27 17.01
CA LYS A 182 6.11 30.36 16.02
C LYS A 182 6.35 29.84 14.60
N ILE A 183 7.15 28.77 14.44
CA ILE A 183 7.39 28.14 13.15
C ILE A 183 6.09 27.54 12.62
N LEU A 184 5.35 26.81 13.45
CA LEU A 184 4.11 26.14 13.06
C LEU A 184 3.01 27.12 12.66
N LEU A 185 2.89 28.25 13.36
CA LEU A 185 1.92 29.32 13.06
C LEU A 185 2.16 29.99 11.70
N LYS A 186 3.30 29.78 11.04
CA LYS A 186 3.52 30.23 9.65
C LYS A 186 2.77 29.37 8.62
N TYR A 187 2.42 28.14 8.98
CA TYR A 187 1.83 27.13 8.07
C TYR A 187 0.45 26.64 8.53
N ARG A 188 0.04 26.97 9.76
CA ARG A 188 -1.19 26.48 10.38
C ARG A 188 -1.96 27.60 11.04
N GLU A 189 -3.27 27.45 11.05
CA GLU A 189 -4.17 28.37 11.75
C GLU A 189 -3.95 28.31 13.27
N PRO A 190 -4.09 29.45 13.99
CA PRO A 190 -4.02 29.45 15.45
C PRO A 190 -5.01 28.48 16.12
N ASN A 191 -6.15 28.23 15.48
CA ASN A 191 -7.20 27.34 15.98
C ASN A 191 -6.92 25.84 15.73
N THR A 192 -5.78 25.48 15.12
CA THR A 192 -5.43 24.07 14.90
C THR A 192 -5.41 23.31 16.22
N PRO A 193 -6.08 22.15 16.35
CA PRO A 193 -6.15 21.41 17.60
C PRO A 193 -4.79 20.94 18.11
N VAL A 194 -4.57 21.10 19.41
CA VAL A 194 -3.38 20.65 20.13
C VAL A 194 -3.78 19.86 21.38
N GLY A 195 -3.17 18.70 21.57
CA GLY A 195 -3.28 17.90 22.79
C GLY A 195 -2.00 17.95 23.60
N LEU A 196 -2.09 18.32 24.87
CA LEU A 196 -1.00 18.28 25.84
C LEU A 196 -1.30 17.15 26.83
N VAL A 197 -0.43 16.14 26.85
CA VAL A 197 -0.59 15.00 27.75
C VAL A 197 0.65 14.89 28.62
N LYS A 198 0.46 15.02 29.93
CA LYS A 198 1.49 14.87 30.95
C LYS A 198 1.33 13.52 31.62
N SER A 199 2.42 12.75 31.74
CA SER A 199 2.45 11.52 32.54
C SER A 199 1.35 10.50 32.17
N ALA A 200 1.12 10.27 30.87
CA ALA A 200 0.12 9.33 30.36
C ALA A 200 0.17 7.97 31.09
N TYR A 201 -0.98 7.51 31.56
CA TYR A 201 -1.22 6.29 32.31
C TYR A 201 -0.47 6.18 33.66
N ARG A 202 0.00 7.30 34.23
CA ARG A 202 0.65 7.35 35.56
C ARG A 202 -0.17 8.19 36.54
N GLU A 203 0.18 8.17 37.82
CA GLU A 203 -0.59 8.85 38.88
C GLU A 203 -0.83 10.35 38.65
N ARG A 204 0.11 11.04 37.99
CA ARG A 204 0.03 12.48 37.69
C ARG A 204 -0.45 12.77 36.27
N GLU A 205 -1.25 11.88 35.69
CA GLU A 205 -1.82 12.06 34.36
C GLU A 205 -2.61 13.37 34.29
N SER A 206 -2.33 14.17 33.26
CA SER A 206 -3.12 15.36 32.93
C SER A 206 -3.25 15.45 31.42
N VAL A 207 -4.48 15.67 30.95
CA VAL A 207 -4.84 15.75 29.53
C VAL A 207 -5.51 17.08 29.29
N VAL A 208 -4.93 17.89 28.41
CA VAL A 208 -5.47 19.19 28.00
C VAL A 208 -5.65 19.18 26.49
N VAL A 209 -6.85 19.53 26.04
CA VAL A 209 -7.15 19.81 24.64
C VAL A 209 -7.26 21.33 24.50
N THR A 210 -6.47 21.90 23.61
CA THR A 210 -6.31 23.33 23.38
C THR A 210 -6.05 23.59 21.89
N THR A 211 -5.61 24.79 21.55
CA THR A 211 -5.30 25.21 20.18
C THR A 211 -3.82 25.54 20.02
N LEU A 212 -3.35 25.63 18.77
CA LEU A 212 -1.97 26.00 18.47
C LEU A 212 -1.63 27.41 18.96
N GLY A 213 -2.60 28.34 18.96
CA GLY A 213 -2.42 29.68 19.51
C GLY A 213 -2.30 29.70 21.03
N GLU A 214 -3.07 28.87 21.72
CA GLU A 214 -3.23 28.91 23.19
C GLU A 214 -2.36 27.87 23.93
N MET A 215 -1.69 26.96 23.21
CA MET A 215 -0.96 25.85 23.85
C MET A 215 0.09 26.26 24.88
N LEU A 216 0.66 27.46 24.78
CA LEU A 216 1.66 27.97 25.72
C LEU A 216 1.08 28.53 27.03
N GLU A 217 -0.24 28.72 27.09
CA GLU A 217 -0.95 29.15 28.32
C GLU A 217 -1.09 28.01 29.33
N HIS A 218 -0.81 26.78 28.90
CA HIS A 218 -0.90 25.57 29.70
C HIS A 218 0.47 25.06 30.15
N GLU A 219 0.49 24.24 31.21
CA GLU A 219 1.72 23.65 31.73
C GLU A 219 2.30 22.61 30.75
N ILE A 220 3.47 22.91 30.17
CA ILE A 220 4.26 21.97 29.38
C ILE A 220 5.56 21.68 30.13
N GLY A 221 5.81 20.41 30.46
CA GLY A 221 6.98 19.98 31.21
C GLY A 221 7.77 18.89 30.50
N MET A 222 8.75 18.34 31.22
CA MET A 222 9.62 17.25 30.71
C MET A 222 8.85 15.94 30.49
N LEU A 223 7.79 15.71 31.27
CA LEU A 223 6.92 14.52 31.17
C LEU A 223 5.70 14.76 30.27
N SER A 224 5.70 15.85 29.51
CA SER A 224 4.64 16.20 28.58
C SER A 224 4.98 15.74 27.17
N THR A 225 3.98 15.24 26.44
CA THR A 225 4.00 15.08 24.99
C THR A 225 2.96 16.03 24.41
N VAL A 226 3.34 16.74 23.35
CA VAL A 226 2.46 17.69 22.65
C VAL A 226 2.12 17.10 21.29
N ILE A 227 0.83 16.87 21.02
CA ILE A 227 0.34 16.40 19.73
C ILE A 227 -0.37 17.55 19.03
N ILE A 228 0.13 17.94 17.85
CA ILE A 228 -0.36 19.07 17.07
C ILE A 228 -1.00 18.51 15.82
N GLY A 229 -2.31 18.75 15.68
CA GLY A 229 -3.10 18.36 14.52
C GLY A 229 -2.60 19.02 13.24
N ASN A 230 -2.93 18.44 12.10
CA ASN A 230 -2.73 19.05 10.78
C ASN A 230 -3.94 19.90 10.35
N SER A 231 -3.92 20.41 9.12
CA SER A 231 -5.00 21.24 8.55
C SER A 231 -6.40 20.61 8.62
N SER A 232 -6.48 19.27 8.55
CA SER A 232 -7.74 18.51 8.55
C SER A 232 -8.21 18.10 9.95
N THR A 233 -7.41 18.38 10.98
CA THR A 233 -7.69 17.94 12.36
C THR A 233 -8.73 18.86 13.00
N PHE A 234 -9.71 18.27 13.68
CA PHE A 234 -10.76 19.01 14.38
C PHE A 234 -11.03 18.43 15.78
N ILE A 235 -11.72 19.22 16.62
CA ILE A 235 -12.18 18.79 17.95
C ILE A 235 -13.66 18.47 17.87
N TYR A 236 -14.05 17.32 18.45
CA TYR A 236 -15.45 16.92 18.60
C TYR A 236 -15.65 16.28 19.98
N GLU A 237 -16.59 16.79 20.78
CA GLU A 237 -16.86 16.30 22.14
C GLU A 237 -15.59 16.18 23.00
N GLY A 238 -14.69 17.18 22.91
CA GLY A 238 -13.42 17.20 23.63
C GLY A 238 -12.38 16.17 23.13
N LYS A 239 -12.62 15.52 21.99
CA LYS A 239 -11.68 14.59 21.35
C LYS A 239 -11.05 15.22 20.12
N ILE A 240 -9.75 14.99 19.94
CA ILE A 240 -9.01 15.40 18.75
C ILE A 240 -9.13 14.29 17.71
N ILE A 241 -9.58 14.65 16.51
CA ILE A 241 -9.84 13.71 15.42
C ILE A 241 -9.13 14.21 14.17
N THR A 242 -8.24 13.38 13.65
CA THR A 242 -7.63 13.57 12.33
C THR A 242 -8.26 12.58 11.35
N PRO A 243 -8.95 13.01 10.29
CA PRO A 243 -9.54 12.10 9.31
C PRO A 243 -8.51 11.18 8.64
N ARG A 244 -8.91 9.95 8.29
CA ARG A 244 -8.06 8.95 7.61
C ARG A 244 -7.79 9.25 6.12
N GLY A 245 -8.31 10.36 5.59
CA GLY A 245 -7.99 10.80 4.23
C GLY A 245 -8.74 10.07 3.10
N TYR A 246 -9.87 9.40 3.34
CA TYR A 246 -10.70 8.74 2.30
C TYR A 246 -11.14 9.65 1.12
N GLN A 247 -10.88 10.96 1.21
CA GLN A 247 -11.32 12.00 0.28
C GLN A 247 -10.37 12.23 -0.91
N ARG A 248 -9.07 11.88 -0.84
CA ARG A 248 -8.14 12.07 -1.98
C ARG A 248 -8.40 11.15 -3.17
N LYS A 249 -9.39 10.25 -3.07
CA LYS A 249 -9.73 9.32 -4.15
C LYS A 249 -10.61 9.94 -5.24
N TYR A 250 -11.20 11.12 -5.00
CA TYR A 250 -12.16 11.77 -5.92
C TYR A 250 -11.84 13.23 -6.29
N SER A 251 -10.81 13.82 -5.70
CA SER A 251 -10.35 15.19 -6.00
C SER A 251 -8.84 15.25 -5.83
N LEU A 252 -8.11 14.97 -6.91
CA LEU A 252 -6.65 14.94 -6.91
C LEU A 252 -6.02 16.34 -6.82
N ASP A 253 -6.81 17.41 -7.03
CA ASP A 253 -6.30 18.79 -7.20
C ASP A 253 -6.85 19.83 -6.20
N THR A 254 -7.58 19.43 -5.16
CA THR A 254 -8.11 20.40 -4.18
C THR A 254 -7.86 19.98 -2.73
N GLU A 255 -7.26 20.88 -1.95
CA GLU A 255 -7.01 20.73 -0.50
C GLU A 255 -8.28 20.90 0.36
N GLU A 256 -9.37 21.41 -0.21
CA GLU A 256 -10.57 21.74 0.56
C GLU A 256 -11.47 20.52 0.86
N GLN A 257 -11.76 20.36 2.15
CA GLN A 257 -12.59 19.30 2.69
C GLN A 257 -14.10 19.60 2.51
N ARG A 258 -14.67 19.25 1.34
CA ARG A 258 -16.05 19.61 0.97
C ARG A 258 -17.18 18.91 1.76
N LEU A 259 -16.96 17.70 2.28
CA LEU A 259 -18.01 16.91 2.94
C LEU A 259 -18.00 17.09 4.47
N LYS A 260 -19.18 17.29 5.07
CA LYS A 260 -19.38 17.35 6.53
C LYS A 260 -19.26 15.95 7.14
N LEU A 261 -18.96 15.89 8.45
CA LEU A 261 -18.67 14.63 9.16
C LEU A 261 -19.74 13.54 8.95
N HIS A 262 -21.02 13.91 9.00
CA HIS A 262 -22.13 12.96 8.83
C HIS A 262 -22.29 12.47 7.38
N GLU A 263 -21.81 13.21 6.39
CA GLU A 263 -21.84 12.84 4.98
C GLU A 263 -20.70 11.87 4.64
N ARG A 264 -19.56 11.98 5.35
CA ARG A 264 -18.37 11.11 5.16
C ARG A 264 -18.60 9.65 5.54
N LEU A 265 -19.49 9.40 6.50
CA LEU A 265 -19.79 8.08 7.06
C LEU A 265 -21.02 7.44 6.39
N GLN A 266 -21.55 8.07 5.35
CA GLN A 266 -22.66 7.52 4.57
C GLN A 266 -22.16 6.43 3.63
N LYS A 267 -22.96 5.36 3.51
CA LYS A 267 -22.61 4.19 2.70
C LYS A 267 -22.38 4.56 1.23
N GLU A 268 -23.06 5.59 0.73
CA GLU A 268 -22.90 6.09 -0.64
C GLU A 268 -21.50 6.70 -0.88
N ASN A 269 -20.84 7.18 0.17
CA ASN A 269 -19.49 7.76 0.14
C ASN A 269 -18.40 6.79 0.64
N GLU A 270 -18.77 5.53 0.95
CA GLU A 270 -17.87 4.44 1.37
C GLU A 270 -17.93 3.26 0.38
N PRO A 271 -17.10 3.26 -0.70
CA PRO A 271 -17.11 2.22 -1.72
C PRO A 271 -16.76 0.80 -1.20
N TRP A 272 -16.18 0.72 -0.01
CA TRP A 272 -15.71 -0.51 0.64
C TRP A 272 -16.54 -0.92 1.87
N ALA A 273 -17.74 -0.35 2.04
CA ALA A 273 -18.62 -0.71 3.13
C ALA A 273 -18.83 -2.25 3.17
N LEU A 274 -18.72 -2.84 4.36
CA LEU A 274 -18.81 -4.28 4.64
C LEU A 274 -20.08 -4.98 4.11
N HIS A 275 -21.08 -4.20 3.68
CA HIS A 275 -22.35 -4.68 3.17
C HIS A 275 -22.66 -4.10 1.79
N GLY A 276 -21.79 -4.30 0.79
CA GLY A 276 -22.11 -4.08 -0.63
C GLY A 276 -22.70 -2.70 -0.95
N GLY A 277 -21.84 -1.74 -1.27
CA GLY A 277 -22.29 -0.51 -1.94
C GLY A 277 -23.02 -0.87 -3.23
N LYS A 278 -24.19 -0.26 -3.47
CA LYS A 278 -24.93 -0.47 -4.72
C LYS A 278 -24.08 0.04 -5.89
N ASN A 279 -23.86 -0.79 -6.90
CA ASN A 279 -23.70 -0.30 -8.26
C ASN A 279 -24.99 0.43 -8.62
N ASN A 280 -24.92 1.73 -8.89
CA ASN A 280 -25.71 2.42 -9.91
C ASN A 280 -25.49 3.92 -9.80
N GLU A 281 -24.43 4.37 -10.46
CA GLU A 281 -24.31 5.58 -11.28
C GLU A 281 -22.82 5.70 -11.60
N THR A 282 -22.46 5.66 -12.89
CA THR A 282 -21.07 5.83 -13.30
C THR A 282 -20.64 7.25 -12.97
N THR A 283 -19.40 7.43 -12.51
CA THR A 283 -18.80 8.75 -12.22
C THR A 283 -18.98 9.72 -13.40
N LEU A 284 -19.05 9.17 -14.62
CA LEU A 284 -19.33 9.89 -15.87
C LEU A 284 -20.72 10.56 -15.88
N SER A 285 -21.77 9.85 -15.46
CA SER A 285 -23.15 10.37 -15.45
C SER A 285 -23.31 11.53 -14.47
N ILE A 286 -22.67 11.44 -13.31
CA ILE A 286 -22.68 12.52 -12.30
C ILE A 286 -21.88 13.73 -12.81
N ALA A 287 -20.77 13.48 -13.51
CA ALA A 287 -19.95 14.53 -14.12
C ALA A 287 -20.69 15.25 -15.26
N GLU A 288 -21.41 14.53 -16.12
CA GLU A 288 -22.23 15.09 -17.21
C GLU A 288 -23.40 15.93 -16.69
N GLU A 289 -24.06 15.48 -15.62
CA GLU A 289 -25.17 16.22 -15.01
C GLU A 289 -24.69 17.49 -14.28
N ALA A 290 -23.50 17.44 -13.67
CA ALA A 290 -22.86 18.61 -13.07
C ALA A 290 -22.35 19.60 -14.13
N LEU A 291 -21.83 19.11 -15.26
CA LEU A 291 -21.36 19.91 -16.39
C LEU A 291 -22.51 20.65 -17.07
N ASN A 292 -23.66 20.00 -17.25
CA ASN A 292 -24.87 20.62 -17.79
C ASN A 292 -25.45 21.73 -16.89
N LYS A 293 -25.19 21.69 -15.57
CA LYS A 293 -25.64 22.73 -14.62
C LYS A 293 -24.68 23.92 -14.54
N LEU A 294 -23.43 23.78 -15.00
CA LEU A 294 -22.42 24.83 -15.01
C LEU A 294 -22.36 25.51 -16.38
N ASN A 295 -23.37 26.34 -16.68
CA ASN A 295 -23.45 27.15 -17.90
C ASN A 295 -22.42 28.30 -17.90
N LYS A 296 -21.12 27.97 -17.96
CA LYS A 296 -20.03 28.90 -18.29
C LYS A 296 -19.00 28.19 -19.16
N GLN A 297 -18.98 28.54 -20.44
CA GLN A 297 -17.89 28.24 -21.35
C GLN A 297 -16.59 28.85 -20.82
N VAL A 298 -15.72 28.00 -20.27
CA VAL A 298 -14.30 28.29 -20.16
C VAL A 298 -13.58 27.09 -20.76
N ALA A 299 -13.15 27.24 -22.01
CA ALA A 299 -12.36 26.25 -22.72
C ALA A 299 -10.94 26.22 -22.16
N THR A 300 -10.71 25.40 -21.14
CA THR A 300 -9.38 24.86 -20.84
C THR A 300 -9.38 23.43 -21.31
N ASN A 301 -8.70 23.16 -22.44
CA ASN A 301 -8.51 21.80 -22.94
C ASN A 301 -7.60 21.05 -21.97
N PHE A 302 -8.18 20.27 -21.07
CA PHE A 302 -7.45 19.25 -20.33
C PHE A 302 -7.19 18.09 -21.30
N GLU A 303 -5.92 17.82 -21.61
CA GLU A 303 -5.51 16.62 -22.34
C GLU A 303 -5.52 15.44 -21.36
N ASN A 304 -6.47 14.53 -21.53
CA ASN A 304 -6.51 13.26 -20.81
C ASN A 304 -5.63 12.24 -21.52
N ILE A 305 -5.04 11.31 -20.77
CA ILE A 305 -4.32 10.18 -21.37
C ILE A 305 -5.33 9.15 -21.84
N PHE A 306 -5.42 8.94 -23.14
CA PHE A 306 -6.22 7.90 -23.78
C PHE A 306 -5.33 6.71 -24.14
N GLU A 307 -5.71 5.52 -23.67
CA GLU A 307 -5.01 4.26 -23.96
C GLU A 307 -5.89 3.32 -24.77
N VAL A 308 -5.35 2.78 -25.87
CA VAL A 308 -6.07 1.82 -26.71
C VAL A 308 -5.11 0.81 -27.34
N ALA A 309 -5.51 -0.46 -27.36
CA ALA A 309 -4.84 -1.49 -28.13
C ALA A 309 -5.42 -1.53 -29.55
N VAL A 310 -4.54 -1.55 -30.55
CA VAL A 310 -4.90 -1.56 -31.97
C VAL A 310 -4.30 -2.77 -32.68
N SER A 311 -5.09 -3.35 -33.59
CA SER A 311 -4.71 -4.52 -34.38
C SER A 311 -5.26 -4.42 -35.81
N PRO A 312 -4.58 -4.95 -36.85
CA PRO A 312 -5.12 -5.00 -38.20
C PRO A 312 -6.18 -6.10 -38.38
N GLY A 313 -6.45 -6.89 -37.35
CA GLY A 313 -7.53 -7.87 -37.27
C GLY A 313 -7.30 -8.89 -36.15
N VAL A 314 -8.21 -9.87 -36.02
CA VAL A 314 -8.07 -10.97 -35.04
C VAL A 314 -7.09 -12.04 -35.51
N ALA A 315 -7.03 -12.27 -36.83
CA ALA A 315 -6.16 -13.26 -37.48
C ALA A 315 -5.22 -12.64 -38.55
N ASN A 316 -5.24 -11.31 -38.68
CA ASN A 316 -4.39 -10.57 -39.61
C ASN A 316 -3.33 -9.79 -38.82
N LYS A 317 -2.04 -10.00 -39.13
CA LYS A 317 -0.92 -9.23 -38.56
C LYS A 317 -0.39 -8.10 -39.46
N ASN A 318 -0.82 -8.04 -40.71
CA ASN A 318 -0.23 -7.11 -41.67
C ASN A 318 -0.90 -5.75 -41.57
N PHE A 319 -0.14 -4.75 -41.16
CA PHE A 319 -0.54 -3.36 -41.28
C PHE A 319 -0.29 -2.87 -42.71
N THR A 320 -1.27 -2.20 -43.28
CA THR A 320 -1.06 -1.47 -44.54
C THR A 320 -0.23 -0.20 -44.27
N PRO A 321 0.49 0.33 -45.29
CA PRO A 321 1.17 1.62 -45.13
C PRO A 321 0.22 2.74 -44.68
N GLN A 322 -1.03 2.74 -45.16
CA GLN A 322 -2.05 3.70 -44.75
C GLN A 322 -2.38 3.60 -43.25
N GLN A 323 -2.52 2.38 -42.74
CA GLN A 323 -2.75 2.15 -41.31
C GLN A 323 -1.56 2.63 -40.48
N MET A 324 -0.33 2.33 -40.87
CA MET A 324 0.87 2.77 -40.15
C MET A 324 0.99 4.30 -40.12
N MET A 325 0.69 4.98 -41.23
CA MET A 325 0.64 6.45 -41.26
C MET A 325 -0.46 7.00 -40.35
N THR A 326 -1.65 6.38 -40.37
CA THR A 326 -2.77 6.78 -39.50
C THR A 326 -2.40 6.61 -38.02
N LEU A 327 -1.71 5.54 -37.64
CA LEU A 327 -1.23 5.34 -36.26
C LEU A 327 -0.27 6.45 -35.84
N ALA A 328 0.70 6.79 -36.68
CA ALA A 328 1.66 7.85 -36.38
C ALA A 328 0.98 9.24 -36.29
N GLU A 329 0.04 9.52 -37.19
CA GLU A 329 -0.72 10.78 -37.22
C GLU A 329 -1.59 10.94 -35.96
N VAL A 330 -2.31 9.88 -35.58
CA VAL A 330 -3.23 9.89 -34.44
C VAL A 330 -2.49 9.98 -33.10
N VAL A 331 -1.31 9.38 -32.99
CA VAL A 331 -0.51 9.40 -31.75
C VAL A 331 0.22 10.74 -31.58
N GLY A 332 0.62 11.35 -32.69
CA GLY A 332 1.34 12.63 -32.70
C GLY A 332 2.72 12.57 -32.02
N ASP A 333 3.30 13.74 -31.79
CA ASP A 333 4.68 13.86 -31.26
C ASP A 333 4.78 13.57 -29.75
N ASN A 334 3.66 13.69 -29.02
CA ASN A 334 3.62 13.59 -27.56
C ASN A 334 3.06 12.24 -27.06
N GLY A 335 2.56 11.40 -27.95
CA GLY A 335 2.05 10.07 -27.63
C GLY A 335 3.11 8.97 -27.77
N THR A 336 2.76 7.73 -27.42
CA THR A 336 3.65 6.58 -27.56
C THR A 336 2.97 5.42 -28.29
N ILE A 337 3.79 4.70 -29.08
CA ILE A 337 3.42 3.46 -29.75
C ILE A 337 4.30 2.34 -29.19
N GLN A 338 3.69 1.41 -28.45
CA GLN A 338 4.39 0.27 -27.87
C GLN A 338 3.97 -1.03 -28.56
N TYR A 339 4.94 -1.83 -29.00
CA TYR A 339 4.69 -3.22 -29.37
C TYR A 339 4.78 -4.10 -28.13
N SER A 340 3.68 -4.74 -27.76
CA SER A 340 3.53 -5.48 -26.52
C SER A 340 4.00 -6.93 -26.64
N THR A 341 4.25 -7.58 -25.49
CA THR A 341 4.67 -8.99 -25.42
C THR A 341 3.60 -9.97 -25.89
N ASP A 342 2.38 -9.48 -26.04
CA ASP A 342 1.24 -10.23 -26.50
C ASP A 342 0.86 -9.87 -27.95
N HIS A 343 1.81 -9.30 -28.71
CA HIS A 343 1.71 -9.04 -30.15
C HIS A 343 0.65 -8.02 -30.56
N GLN A 344 0.38 -7.03 -29.71
CA GLN A 344 -0.51 -5.91 -30.00
C GLN A 344 0.28 -4.61 -30.10
N ILE A 345 -0.31 -3.62 -30.76
CA ILE A 345 0.20 -2.24 -30.71
C ILE A 345 -0.64 -1.49 -29.68
N HIS A 346 0.00 -0.98 -28.64
CA HIS A 346 -0.64 -0.14 -27.63
C HIS A 346 -0.32 1.31 -27.94
N LEU A 347 -1.36 2.14 -27.98
CA LEU A 347 -1.26 3.57 -28.19
C LEU A 347 -1.57 4.27 -26.87
N THR A 348 -0.71 5.22 -26.48
CA THR A 348 -0.96 6.15 -25.37
C THR A 348 -0.95 7.55 -25.95
N ILE A 349 -2.08 8.25 -25.87
CA ILE A 349 -2.29 9.51 -26.59
C ILE A 349 -2.83 10.57 -25.63
N PRO A 350 -2.11 11.68 -25.39
CA PRO A 350 -2.67 12.85 -24.72
C PRO A 350 -3.71 13.51 -25.65
N THR A 351 -4.98 13.49 -25.25
CA THR A 351 -6.06 14.09 -26.05
C THR A 351 -7.21 14.60 -25.17
N SER A 352 -7.87 15.67 -25.60
CA SER A 352 -9.16 16.10 -25.05
C SER A 352 -10.36 15.48 -25.76
N ASP A 353 -10.15 14.80 -26.90
CA ASP A 353 -11.19 14.20 -27.75
C ASP A 353 -10.79 12.77 -28.18
N PRO A 354 -11.13 11.74 -27.38
CA PRO A 354 -10.83 10.34 -27.70
C PRO A 354 -11.75 9.77 -28.79
N ASP A 355 -12.94 10.33 -29.00
CA ASP A 355 -13.91 9.81 -29.97
C ASP A 355 -13.44 10.09 -31.41
N GLU A 356 -12.89 11.27 -31.67
CA GLU A 356 -12.27 11.59 -32.97
C GLU A 356 -11.14 10.61 -33.33
N ILE A 357 -10.32 10.25 -32.33
CA ILE A 357 -9.24 9.27 -32.45
C ILE A 357 -9.78 7.88 -32.78
N ILE A 358 -10.81 7.43 -32.05
CA ILE A 358 -11.46 6.14 -32.26
C ILE A 358 -12.04 6.05 -33.68
N GLU A 359 -12.72 7.11 -34.15
CA GLU A 359 -13.28 7.16 -35.49
C GLU A 359 -12.19 7.08 -36.58
N LYS A 360 -11.12 7.88 -36.45
CA LYS A 360 -9.99 7.84 -37.40
C LYS A 360 -9.36 6.45 -37.48
N LEU A 361 -9.11 5.82 -36.33
CA LEU A 361 -8.54 4.48 -36.29
C LEU A 361 -9.48 3.42 -36.90
N ARG A 362 -10.78 3.46 -36.57
CA ARG A 362 -11.78 2.53 -37.15
C ARG A 362 -11.93 2.71 -38.65
N ASN A 363 -11.93 3.95 -39.15
CA ASN A 363 -12.03 4.26 -40.58
C ASN A 363 -10.83 3.74 -41.38
N SER A 364 -9.66 3.60 -40.75
CA SER A 364 -8.48 2.95 -41.35
C SER A 364 -8.55 1.41 -41.36
N GLY A 365 -9.66 0.83 -40.87
CA GLY A 365 -9.88 -0.61 -40.81
C GLY A 365 -9.16 -1.31 -39.66
N LEU A 366 -8.73 -0.57 -38.63
CA LEU A 366 -8.13 -1.14 -37.43
C LEU A 366 -9.20 -1.63 -36.45
N SER A 367 -8.94 -2.77 -35.82
CA SER A 367 -9.70 -3.26 -34.67
C SER A 367 -9.15 -2.61 -33.40
N LEU A 368 -10.07 -2.15 -32.54
CA LEU A 368 -9.74 -1.47 -31.29
C LEU A 368 -10.15 -2.33 -30.10
N SER A 369 -9.32 -2.33 -29.06
CA SER A 369 -9.63 -2.99 -27.80
C SER A 369 -9.18 -2.11 -26.62
N PRO A 370 -9.96 -2.08 -25.52
CA PRO A 370 -9.52 -1.40 -24.31
C PRO A 370 -8.24 -2.05 -23.76
N VAL A 371 -7.41 -1.26 -23.08
CA VAL A 371 -6.23 -1.73 -22.35
C VAL A 371 -6.60 -1.91 -20.88
N GLY A 372 -6.15 -3.00 -20.24
CA GLY A 372 -6.39 -3.25 -18.82
C GLY A 372 -6.86 -4.67 -18.50
N ASP A 373 -7.68 -4.80 -17.47
CA ASP A 373 -8.20 -6.09 -16.99
C ASP A 373 -9.41 -6.56 -17.82
N VAL A 374 -9.18 -6.76 -19.12
CA VAL A 374 -10.21 -7.13 -20.10
C VAL A 374 -9.95 -8.48 -20.76
N LEU A 375 -10.95 -9.00 -21.49
CA LEU A 375 -10.76 -10.15 -22.37
C LEU A 375 -10.06 -9.76 -23.68
N THR A 376 -8.95 -10.43 -23.98
CA THR A 376 -8.25 -10.31 -25.27
C THR A 376 -8.34 -11.60 -26.06
N VAL A 377 -8.84 -11.52 -27.29
CA VAL A 377 -9.00 -12.67 -28.20
C VAL A 377 -7.91 -12.64 -29.27
N LYS A 378 -7.23 -13.76 -29.50
CA LYS A 378 -6.14 -13.89 -30.48
C LYS A 378 -6.22 -15.18 -31.26
N ALA A 379 -5.86 -15.12 -32.53
CA ALA A 379 -5.85 -16.27 -33.42
C ALA A 379 -4.54 -16.42 -34.20
N CYS A 380 -4.32 -17.60 -34.79
CA CYS A 380 -3.23 -17.86 -35.73
C CYS A 380 -3.15 -16.81 -36.84
N ASP A 381 -1.99 -16.20 -37.00
CA ASP A 381 -1.81 -15.02 -37.85
C ASP A 381 -0.48 -15.00 -38.64
N PHE A 382 0.29 -16.10 -38.61
CA PHE A 382 1.61 -16.22 -39.26
C PHE A 382 1.72 -17.30 -40.36
N CYS A 383 0.78 -18.26 -40.49
CA CYS A 383 0.83 -19.34 -41.48
C CYS A 383 -0.50 -19.52 -42.23
N ASP A 384 -0.50 -20.08 -43.46
CA ASP A 384 -1.71 -20.21 -44.29
C ASP A 384 -2.51 -21.53 -44.13
N GLY A 385 -2.15 -22.40 -43.18
CA GLY A 385 -2.85 -23.68 -42.93
C GLY A 385 -4.26 -23.52 -42.32
N GLU A 386 -5.16 -24.49 -42.56
CA GLU A 386 -6.56 -24.67 -42.09
C GLU A 386 -7.24 -23.50 -41.34
N LYS A 387 -7.16 -22.29 -41.90
CA LYS A 387 -7.71 -21.07 -41.31
C LYS A 387 -9.23 -20.91 -41.49
N LYS A 388 -9.83 -21.62 -42.43
CA LYS A 388 -11.18 -21.29 -42.94
C LYS A 388 -12.29 -21.45 -41.90
N ASP A 389 -12.23 -22.48 -41.07
CA ASP A 389 -13.31 -22.77 -40.11
C ASP A 389 -13.07 -22.16 -38.73
N ALA A 390 -11.81 -21.84 -38.39
CA ALA A 390 -11.45 -21.30 -37.08
C ALA A 390 -11.43 -19.77 -37.01
N ILE A 391 -11.11 -19.07 -38.11
CA ILE A 391 -11.12 -17.60 -38.14
C ILE A 391 -12.52 -17.02 -37.86
N PRO A 392 -13.61 -17.50 -38.51
CA PRO A 392 -14.94 -16.93 -38.26
C PRO A 392 -15.37 -17.00 -36.79
N ILE A 393 -14.99 -18.08 -36.10
CA ILE A 393 -15.27 -18.27 -34.68
C ILE A 393 -14.44 -17.32 -33.83
N ALA A 394 -13.16 -17.11 -34.17
CA ALA A 394 -12.31 -16.15 -33.49
C ALA A 394 -12.85 -14.71 -33.64
N GLU A 395 -13.31 -14.33 -34.83
CA GLU A 395 -13.95 -13.05 -35.09
C GLU A 395 -15.27 -12.90 -34.34
N GLU A 396 -16.11 -13.96 -34.31
CA GLU A 396 -17.36 -13.96 -33.55
C GLU A 396 -17.11 -13.80 -32.04
N LEU A 397 -16.14 -14.54 -31.49
CA LEU A 397 -15.72 -14.44 -30.08
C LEU A 397 -15.19 -13.05 -29.75
N HIS A 398 -14.33 -12.49 -30.60
CA HIS A 398 -13.83 -11.13 -30.42
C HIS A 398 -14.97 -10.10 -30.45
N LYS A 399 -15.90 -10.22 -31.40
CA LYS A 399 -17.04 -9.31 -31.53
C LYS A 399 -18.01 -9.38 -30.36
N LYS A 400 -18.26 -10.57 -29.81
CA LYS A 400 -19.19 -10.77 -28.69
C LYS A 400 -18.57 -10.49 -27.33
N LEU A 401 -17.33 -10.89 -27.12
CA LEU A 401 -16.73 -10.98 -25.79
C LEU A 401 -15.45 -10.14 -25.63
N GLY A 402 -14.84 -9.70 -26.73
CA GLY A 402 -13.61 -8.90 -26.67
C GLY A 402 -13.81 -7.58 -25.93
N GLY A 403 -12.87 -7.24 -25.05
CA GLY A 403 -12.91 -5.98 -24.30
C GLY A 403 -13.88 -5.95 -23.12
N ILE A 404 -14.55 -7.07 -22.78
CA ILE A 404 -15.36 -7.14 -21.56
C ILE A 404 -14.44 -7.03 -20.33
N ASP A 405 -14.87 -6.20 -19.37
CA ASP A 405 -14.21 -6.02 -18.08
C ASP A 405 -14.30 -7.29 -17.19
N LEU A 406 -13.15 -7.66 -16.61
CA LEU A 406 -12.95 -8.90 -15.86
C LEU A 406 -12.16 -8.63 -14.57
N PRO A 407 -12.20 -9.55 -13.58
CA PRO A 407 -11.45 -9.38 -12.33
C PRO A 407 -9.94 -9.21 -12.51
N LYS A 408 -9.38 -9.80 -13.57
CA LYS A 408 -8.00 -9.62 -14.05
C LYS A 408 -7.94 -9.99 -15.53
N GLU A 409 -7.02 -9.38 -16.28
CA GLU A 409 -6.73 -9.67 -17.71
C GLU A 409 -6.81 -11.17 -18.01
N LEU A 410 -7.59 -11.52 -19.05
CA LEU A 410 -7.82 -12.89 -19.50
C LEU A 410 -7.53 -13.03 -20.99
N LYS A 411 -6.68 -13.99 -21.36
CA LYS A 411 -6.31 -14.23 -22.75
C LYS A 411 -7.00 -15.47 -23.32
N LEU A 412 -7.67 -15.29 -24.45
CA LEU A 412 -8.28 -16.35 -25.25
C LEU A 412 -7.46 -16.55 -26.53
N GLY A 413 -6.67 -17.62 -26.57
CA GLY A 413 -5.89 -18.02 -27.74
C GLY A 413 -6.62 -19.03 -28.60
N ILE A 414 -6.53 -18.88 -29.93
CA ILE A 414 -7.18 -19.76 -30.91
C ILE A 414 -6.19 -20.22 -31.96
N ASN A 415 -5.97 -21.53 -32.02
CA ASN A 415 -5.18 -22.17 -33.05
C ASN A 415 -6.08 -22.72 -34.17
N GLY A 416 -5.79 -22.34 -35.42
CA GLY A 416 -6.53 -22.81 -36.58
C GLY A 416 -6.21 -24.25 -37.02
N CYS A 417 -5.18 -24.88 -36.47
CA CYS A 417 -4.83 -26.26 -36.78
C CYS A 417 -4.21 -26.98 -35.58
N GLY A 418 -4.19 -28.32 -35.65
CA GLY A 418 -3.71 -29.19 -34.58
C GLY A 418 -2.22 -29.07 -34.25
N MET A 419 -1.44 -28.31 -35.04
CA MET A 419 -0.04 -28.04 -34.74
C MET A 419 0.13 -27.11 -33.53
N ALA A 420 -0.90 -26.33 -33.18
CA ALA A 420 -0.93 -25.42 -32.03
C ALA A 420 0.28 -24.45 -31.93
N CYS A 421 0.92 -24.11 -33.06
CA CYS A 421 2.16 -23.33 -33.10
C CYS A 421 2.03 -21.89 -32.58
N TYR A 422 0.81 -21.33 -32.59
CA TYR A 422 0.50 -20.03 -31.97
C TYR A 422 0.50 -20.08 -30.43
N GLY A 423 0.51 -21.27 -29.83
CA GLY A 423 0.59 -21.43 -28.39
C GLY A 423 -0.71 -21.20 -27.64
N ALA A 424 -1.89 -21.38 -28.24
CA ALA A 424 -3.18 -21.24 -27.55
C ALA A 424 -3.26 -22.06 -26.25
N VAL A 425 -2.62 -23.24 -26.23
CA VAL A 425 -2.52 -24.10 -25.04
C VAL A 425 -1.77 -23.45 -23.86
N LYS A 426 -1.08 -22.33 -24.07
CA LYS A 426 -0.35 -21.57 -23.03
C LYS A 426 -1.09 -20.31 -22.57
N GLU A 427 -2.24 -20.01 -23.17
CA GLU A 427 -3.09 -18.88 -22.78
C GLU A 427 -4.10 -19.30 -21.71
N ASP A 428 -4.68 -18.33 -20.99
CA ASP A 428 -5.62 -18.61 -19.90
C ASP A 428 -6.78 -19.51 -20.36
N ILE A 429 -7.28 -19.28 -21.59
CA ILE A 429 -8.17 -20.17 -22.33
C ILE A 429 -7.60 -20.41 -23.73
N GLY A 430 -7.45 -21.67 -24.11
CA GLY A 430 -6.90 -22.10 -25.39
C GLY A 430 -7.90 -22.93 -26.19
N LEU A 431 -8.06 -22.62 -27.47
CA LEU A 431 -8.83 -23.40 -28.43
C LEU A 431 -7.90 -23.91 -29.53
N VAL A 432 -7.93 -25.20 -29.81
CA VAL A 432 -7.15 -25.82 -30.89
C VAL A 432 -8.09 -26.49 -31.87
N HIS A 433 -8.13 -25.99 -33.10
CA HIS A 433 -8.92 -26.56 -34.17
C HIS A 433 -8.24 -27.79 -34.77
N ARG A 434 -8.95 -28.91 -34.83
CA ARG A 434 -8.47 -30.19 -35.36
C ARG A 434 -9.64 -30.97 -35.94
N GLN A 435 -9.52 -31.42 -37.19
CA GLN A 435 -10.52 -32.27 -37.85
C GLN A 435 -11.95 -31.66 -37.84
N GLY A 436 -12.08 -30.35 -38.05
CA GLY A 436 -13.37 -29.65 -38.08
C GLY A 436 -13.98 -29.36 -36.69
N LYS A 437 -13.25 -29.63 -35.62
CA LYS A 437 -13.70 -29.51 -34.22
C LYS A 437 -12.67 -28.78 -33.37
N PHE A 438 -13.05 -28.41 -32.15
CA PHE A 438 -12.19 -27.68 -31.21
C PHE A 438 -11.88 -28.49 -29.95
N ASP A 439 -10.61 -28.51 -29.59
CA ASP A 439 -10.13 -29.00 -28.31
C ASP A 439 -9.92 -27.79 -27.38
N LEU A 440 -10.48 -27.82 -26.18
CA LEU A 440 -10.51 -26.73 -25.21
C LEU A 440 -9.51 -26.97 -24.08
N PHE A 441 -8.67 -25.97 -23.83
CA PHE A 441 -7.68 -25.90 -22.78
C PHE A 441 -7.99 -24.73 -21.85
N ILE A 442 -7.91 -24.92 -20.54
CA ILE A 442 -8.12 -23.84 -19.56
C ILE A 442 -7.10 -23.86 -18.42
N GLY A 443 -6.81 -22.67 -17.88
CA GLY A 443 -6.04 -22.51 -16.66
C GLY A 443 -4.53 -22.54 -16.86
N ALA A 444 -4.02 -22.06 -18.00
CA ALA A 444 -2.58 -21.90 -18.18
C ALA A 444 -2.04 -20.76 -17.31
N LYS A 445 -0.74 -20.84 -16.99
CA LYS A 445 0.04 -19.71 -16.47
C LYS A 445 1.08 -19.33 -17.54
N PRO A 446 0.86 -18.25 -18.31
CA PRO A 446 1.68 -17.93 -19.49
C PRO A 446 3.10 -17.45 -19.14
N VAL A 447 3.30 -16.85 -17.96
CA VAL A 447 4.57 -16.21 -17.55
C VAL A 447 4.97 -16.55 -16.12
N GLY A 448 6.27 -16.44 -15.82
CA GLY A 448 6.87 -16.62 -14.48
C GLY A 448 7.50 -18.00 -14.24
N ARG A 449 8.19 -18.15 -13.11
CA ARG A 449 8.99 -19.36 -12.77
C ARG A 449 8.18 -20.66 -12.71
N THR A 450 6.89 -20.56 -12.46
CA THR A 450 5.95 -21.70 -12.37
C THR A 450 4.98 -21.75 -13.56
N ALA A 451 5.36 -21.17 -14.71
CA ALA A 451 4.56 -21.18 -15.92
C ALA A 451 4.21 -22.63 -16.34
N HIS A 452 2.98 -22.83 -16.81
CA HIS A 452 2.48 -24.13 -17.23
C HIS A 452 1.37 -23.96 -18.27
N ALA A 453 1.20 -24.98 -19.11
CA ALA A 453 0.13 -25.03 -20.11
C ALA A 453 -1.25 -25.25 -19.45
N GLY A 454 -2.29 -24.85 -20.15
CA GLY A 454 -3.67 -25.11 -19.79
C GLY A 454 -4.00 -26.60 -19.86
N GLN A 455 -4.99 -27.00 -19.08
CA GLN A 455 -5.44 -28.38 -19.02
C GLN A 455 -6.48 -28.61 -20.09
N ILE A 456 -6.36 -29.72 -20.83
CA ILE A 456 -7.42 -30.14 -21.74
C ILE A 456 -8.65 -30.54 -20.92
N VAL A 457 -9.78 -29.91 -21.20
CA VAL A 457 -11.03 -30.12 -20.44
C VAL A 457 -12.15 -30.70 -21.28
N GLU A 458 -12.14 -30.46 -22.59
CA GLU A 458 -13.06 -31.07 -23.54
C GLU A 458 -12.40 -31.15 -24.92
N GLU A 459 -12.62 -32.26 -25.62
CA GLU A 459 -12.11 -32.51 -26.97
C GLU A 459 -13.27 -32.67 -27.95
N GLY A 460 -13.04 -32.26 -29.20
CA GLY A 460 -14.00 -32.50 -30.28
C GLY A 460 -15.29 -31.66 -30.19
N ILE A 461 -15.19 -30.44 -29.67
CA ILE A 461 -16.30 -29.47 -29.60
C ILE A 461 -16.72 -29.05 -31.01
N GLU A 462 -18.01 -29.14 -31.29
CA GLU A 462 -18.58 -28.64 -32.54
C GLU A 462 -18.45 -27.10 -32.63
N PRO A 463 -18.02 -26.52 -33.77
CA PRO A 463 -17.90 -25.08 -33.99
C PRO A 463 -19.08 -24.23 -33.45
N SER A 464 -20.31 -24.71 -33.66
CA SER A 464 -21.54 -24.04 -33.24
C SER A 464 -21.73 -23.93 -31.72
N LYS A 465 -21.01 -24.74 -30.93
CA LYS A 465 -21.09 -24.74 -29.46
C LYS A 465 -19.95 -23.95 -28.81
N VAL A 466 -18.85 -23.72 -29.51
CA VAL A 466 -17.63 -23.09 -28.96
C VAL A 466 -17.95 -21.74 -28.32
N VAL A 467 -18.66 -20.86 -29.04
CA VAL A 467 -18.97 -19.50 -28.57
C VAL A 467 -19.73 -19.53 -27.25
N LYS A 468 -20.75 -20.38 -27.15
CA LYS A 468 -21.57 -20.54 -25.94
C LYS A 468 -20.76 -21.09 -24.77
N ILE A 469 -19.90 -22.08 -25.02
CA ILE A 469 -19.06 -22.68 -23.97
C ILE A 469 -18.10 -21.63 -23.38
N ILE A 470 -17.46 -20.84 -24.24
CA ILE A 470 -16.51 -19.81 -23.83
C ILE A 470 -17.21 -18.68 -23.09
N GLU A 471 -18.38 -18.26 -23.55
CA GLU A 471 -19.23 -17.27 -22.87
C GLU A 471 -19.61 -17.72 -21.45
N GLU A 472 -20.02 -18.99 -21.27
CA GLU A 472 -20.34 -19.55 -19.95
C GLU A 472 -19.13 -19.55 -19.00
N ILE A 473 -17.93 -19.88 -19.51
CA ILE A 473 -16.67 -19.87 -18.72
C ILE A 473 -16.32 -18.44 -18.28
N ILE A 474 -16.41 -17.48 -19.20
CA ILE A 474 -16.04 -16.09 -18.95
C ILE A 474 -17.02 -15.45 -17.97
N ASN A 475 -18.32 -15.70 -18.13
CA ASN A 475 -19.35 -15.21 -17.21
C ASN A 475 -19.15 -15.78 -15.80
N GLU A 476 -18.84 -17.07 -15.69
CA GLU A 476 -18.55 -17.67 -14.38
C GLU A 476 -17.31 -17.05 -13.71
N TYR A 477 -16.25 -16.78 -14.48
CA TYR A 477 -15.06 -16.09 -13.96
C TYR A 477 -15.36 -14.65 -13.56
N LYS A 478 -16.16 -13.93 -14.35
CA LYS A 478 -16.58 -12.55 -14.06
C LYS A 478 -17.39 -12.46 -12.78
N GLU A 479 -18.30 -13.41 -12.54
CA GLU A 479 -19.18 -13.41 -11.38
C GLU A 479 -18.49 -13.90 -10.09
N LYS A 480 -17.61 -14.89 -10.19
CA LYS A 480 -17.04 -15.60 -9.02
C LYS A 480 -15.56 -15.29 -8.76
N GLY A 481 -14.88 -14.61 -9.68
CA GLY A 481 -13.48 -14.22 -9.54
C GLY A 481 -13.32 -13.08 -8.52
N HIS A 482 -12.25 -13.13 -7.74
CA HIS A 482 -11.91 -12.02 -6.84
C HIS A 482 -11.15 -10.91 -7.60
N PRO A 483 -11.28 -9.64 -7.20
CA PRO A 483 -10.51 -8.55 -7.82
C PRO A 483 -9.00 -8.84 -7.83
N GLY A 484 -8.36 -8.72 -9.00
CA GLY A 484 -6.95 -9.01 -9.20
C GLY A 484 -6.56 -10.49 -9.30
N GLU A 485 -7.52 -11.42 -9.18
CA GLU A 485 -7.27 -12.86 -9.25
C GLU A 485 -7.10 -13.33 -10.69
N ARG A 486 -5.95 -13.92 -11.05
CA ARG A 486 -5.74 -14.54 -12.37
C ARG A 486 -6.56 -15.81 -12.55
N PHE A 487 -6.98 -16.09 -13.78
CA PHE A 487 -7.85 -17.21 -14.12
C PHE A 487 -7.36 -18.60 -13.66
N PHE A 488 -6.06 -18.90 -13.77
CA PHE A 488 -5.53 -20.19 -13.27
C PHE A 488 -5.67 -20.33 -11.73
N LYS A 489 -5.54 -19.23 -10.98
CA LYS A 489 -5.75 -19.23 -9.51
C LYS A 489 -7.22 -19.43 -9.19
N PHE A 490 -8.09 -18.74 -9.93
CA PHE A 490 -9.53 -18.92 -9.87
C PHE A 490 -9.89 -20.40 -10.08
N PHE A 491 -9.45 -21.01 -11.18
CA PHE A 491 -9.74 -22.42 -11.50
C PHE A 491 -9.22 -23.38 -10.42
N LYS A 492 -8.01 -23.15 -9.90
CA LYS A 492 -7.43 -23.92 -8.79
C LYS A 492 -8.24 -23.79 -7.49
N ARG A 493 -8.83 -22.62 -7.24
CA ARG A 493 -9.63 -22.32 -6.04
C ARG A 493 -11.02 -22.94 -6.12
N VAL A 494 -11.75 -22.68 -7.22
CA VAL A 494 -13.14 -23.16 -7.36
C VAL A 494 -13.23 -24.66 -7.65
N LYS A 495 -12.12 -25.31 -7.99
CA LYS A 495 -11.98 -26.74 -8.29
C LYS A 495 -12.75 -27.23 -9.51
N ALA A 496 -13.75 -26.50 -9.98
CA ALA A 496 -14.42 -26.73 -11.25
C ALA A 496 -14.91 -25.42 -11.86
N VAL A 497 -14.77 -25.28 -13.18
CA VAL A 497 -15.35 -24.18 -13.98
C VAL A 497 -16.20 -24.83 -15.07
N ARG A 498 -17.47 -24.43 -15.18
CA ARG A 498 -18.44 -25.05 -16.10
C ARG A 498 -18.55 -26.58 -15.93
N GLY A 499 -18.28 -27.08 -14.73
CA GLY A 499 -18.23 -28.52 -14.43
C GLY A 499 -16.94 -29.23 -14.86
N TYR A 500 -16.00 -28.55 -15.52
CA TYR A 500 -14.67 -29.11 -15.79
C TYR A 500 -13.83 -29.08 -14.52
N GLY A 501 -13.37 -30.23 -14.05
CA GLY A 501 -12.58 -30.33 -12.82
C GLY A 501 -11.13 -29.89 -12.99
N TYR A 502 -10.59 -29.20 -11.99
CA TYR A 502 -9.18 -28.84 -11.90
C TYR A 502 -8.33 -30.04 -11.50
N LYS A 503 -7.27 -30.31 -12.24
CA LYS A 503 -6.25 -31.33 -11.91
C LYS A 503 -4.89 -30.65 -11.73
N ASP A 504 -4.18 -30.96 -10.64
CA ASP A 504 -2.83 -30.42 -10.45
C ASP A 504 -1.82 -31.30 -11.19
N PHE A 505 -1.39 -30.86 -12.37
CA PHE A 505 -0.36 -31.53 -13.18
C PHE A 505 1.03 -30.89 -13.02
N THR A 506 1.16 -29.89 -12.15
CA THR A 506 2.42 -29.16 -12.00
C THR A 506 3.48 -30.11 -11.43
N PRO A 507 4.59 -30.39 -12.15
CA PRO A 507 5.69 -31.10 -11.53
C PRO A 507 6.16 -30.28 -10.33
N LYS A 508 6.31 -30.92 -9.16
CA LYS A 508 6.90 -30.29 -7.98
C LYS A 508 8.38 -30.03 -8.27
N MET A 509 8.67 -28.93 -8.95
CA MET A 509 10.03 -28.47 -9.16
C MET A 509 10.51 -27.84 -7.85
N GLU A 510 11.57 -28.38 -7.26
CA GLU A 510 12.30 -27.70 -6.19
C GLU A 510 13.07 -26.53 -6.82
N ILE A 511 12.44 -25.37 -6.80
CA ILE A 511 13.02 -24.13 -7.30
C ILE A 511 13.57 -23.37 -6.10
N ALA A 512 14.89 -23.14 -6.04
CA ALA A 512 15.50 -22.32 -5.00
C ALA A 512 14.81 -20.94 -4.92
N ALA A 513 14.56 -20.46 -3.70
CA ALA A 513 13.92 -19.16 -3.48
C ALA A 513 14.68 -18.07 -4.23
N ALA A 514 13.97 -17.28 -5.04
CA ALA A 514 14.59 -16.14 -5.70
C ALA A 514 14.89 -15.07 -4.62
N PRO A 515 15.99 -14.30 -4.75
CA PRO A 515 16.24 -13.15 -3.88
C PRO A 515 15.12 -12.11 -3.89
N CYS A 516 14.23 -12.16 -4.88
CA CYS A 516 13.14 -11.21 -5.12
C CYS A 516 11.73 -11.72 -4.80
N GLY A 517 11.57 -12.87 -4.10
CA GLY A 517 10.31 -13.20 -3.42
C GLY A 517 9.10 -13.54 -4.30
N ASP A 518 9.28 -14.39 -5.31
CA ASP A 518 8.17 -15.10 -6.01
C ASP A 518 8.40 -16.63 -6.02
#